data_AF-A0A0C9S535-F1
#
_entry.id   AF-A0A0C9S535-F1
#
_cell.length_a   1.000
_cell.length_b   1.000
_cell.length_c   1.000
_cell.angle_alpha   90.00
_cell.angle_beta   90.00
_cell.angle_gamma   90.00
#
_symmetry.space_group_name_H-M   'P 1'
#
loop_
_entity.id
_entity.type
_entity.pdbx_description
1 polymer ?
#
loop_
_entity_poly.entity_id
_entity_poly.type
_entity_poly.pdbx_seq_one_letter_code
_entity_poly.pdbx_strand_id
1 'polypeptide(L)'
;MQLPLQARTARLCVFAVTLVVIRASNAPVRTLLPSEHVFGPSVNIGDVPDDRPWENCTNLLQTIAEVTSRFERCALMKAQPFTMCVNCATLYGNAIGIFYQLETNTTDPGTRLCQDQFFSSSKVSIVDKTFKHIHDLWKSASCDGCFQHPVKGNGTHVVRNETIMFNEKLVQMNKCINQSEAKSKNLTDLCIICERP
;
A
#
# COMPACT_ATOMS: atom_id res chain seq x y z
N MET A 1 46.61 23.49 3.47
CA MET A 1 45.81 24.11 4.55
C MET A 1 45.26 25.42 4.01
N GLN A 2 43.95 25.65 4.14
CA GLN A 2 43.17 26.82 3.69
C GLN A 2 42.99 26.99 2.16
N LEU A 3 41.88 26.44 1.65
CA LEU A 3 41.21 26.94 0.45
C LEU A 3 40.32 28.15 0.81
N PRO A 4 40.22 29.17 -0.05
CA PRO A 4 39.44 30.36 0.21
C PRO A 4 37.95 30.20 -0.12
N LEU A 5 37.16 30.94 0.66
CA LEU A 5 35.72 31.13 0.63
C LEU A 5 35.26 31.69 -0.74
N GLN A 6 34.67 30.88 -1.61
CA GLN A 6 33.92 31.38 -2.76
C GLN A 6 32.43 31.48 -2.42
N ALA A 7 31.96 32.73 -2.35
CA ALA A 7 30.57 33.10 -2.32
C ALA A 7 29.81 32.44 -3.48
N ARG A 8 28.90 31.52 -3.17
CA ARG A 8 27.93 31.01 -4.15
C ARG A 8 26.66 31.84 -4.03
N THR A 9 26.57 32.86 -4.88
CA THR A 9 25.34 33.57 -5.20
C THR A 9 24.23 32.57 -5.54
N ALA A 10 23.16 32.56 -4.75
CA ALA A 10 21.96 31.80 -5.03
C ALA A 10 21.30 32.35 -6.31
N ARG A 11 21.43 31.61 -7.42
CA ARG A 11 20.61 31.86 -8.59
C ARG A 11 19.18 31.43 -8.26
N LEU A 12 18.31 32.42 -8.07
CA LEU A 12 16.86 32.25 -8.08
C LEU A 12 16.46 31.70 -9.46
N CYS A 13 16.20 30.40 -9.56
CA CYS A 13 15.48 29.83 -10.68
C CYS A 13 14.02 30.24 -10.55
N VAL A 14 13.67 31.38 -11.13
CA VAL A 14 12.28 31.78 -11.36
C VAL A 14 11.71 30.81 -12.39
N PHE A 15 10.93 29.83 -11.95
CA PHE A 15 10.13 29.01 -12.85
C PHE A 15 8.99 29.88 -13.39
N ALA A 16 9.18 30.43 -14.59
CA ALA A 16 8.10 31.03 -15.35
C ALA A 16 7.11 29.93 -15.73
N VAL A 17 5.95 29.92 -15.07
CA VAL A 17 4.80 29.09 -15.47
C VAL A 17 4.24 29.70 -16.75
N THR A 18 4.65 29.21 -17.91
CA THR A 18 3.96 29.52 -19.16
C THR A 18 2.68 28.70 -19.23
N LEU A 19 1.54 29.39 -19.16
CA LEU A 19 0.21 28.85 -19.48
C LEU A 19 0.22 28.30 -20.91
N VAL A 20 0.24 26.97 -21.05
CA VAL A 20 -0.03 26.32 -22.34
C VAL A 20 -1.53 26.39 -22.58
N VAL A 21 -1.94 27.33 -23.45
CA VAL A 21 -3.31 27.38 -23.97
C VAL A 21 -3.46 26.26 -25.00
N ILE A 22 -4.17 25.19 -24.65
CA ILE A 22 -4.53 24.14 -25.60
C ILE A 22 -5.59 24.72 -26.54
N ARG A 23 -5.19 25.07 -27.77
CA ARG A 23 -6.13 25.35 -28.87
C ARG A 23 -6.75 24.03 -29.33
N ALA A 24 -8.06 23.88 -29.10
CA ALA A 24 -8.86 22.87 -29.78
C ALA A 24 -8.81 23.12 -31.29
N SER A 25 -8.06 22.28 -32.00
CA SER A 25 -8.01 22.30 -33.46
C SER A 25 -9.07 21.34 -33.97
N ASN A 26 -10.18 21.87 -34.50
CA ASN A 26 -11.14 21.09 -35.27
C ASN A 26 -10.49 20.69 -36.59
N ALA A 27 -9.90 19.49 -36.64
CA ALA A 27 -9.47 18.84 -37.87
C ALA A 27 -10.43 17.68 -38.20
N PRO A 28 -10.87 17.52 -39.47
CA PRO A 28 -11.85 16.52 -39.85
C PRO A 28 -11.24 15.11 -39.78
N VAL A 29 -11.99 14.20 -39.16
CA VAL A 29 -11.69 12.76 -39.13
C VAL A 29 -11.63 12.24 -40.57
N ARG A 30 -10.43 11.87 -41.03
CA ARG A 30 -10.28 11.07 -42.23
C ARG A 30 -10.67 9.63 -41.90
N THR A 31 -11.76 9.18 -42.51
CA THR A 31 -12.15 7.77 -42.61
C THR A 31 -11.03 7.00 -43.31
N LEU A 32 -10.32 6.16 -42.56
CA LEU A 32 -9.42 5.15 -43.10
C LEU A 32 -10.24 3.91 -43.45
N LEU A 33 -10.12 3.46 -44.70
CA LEU A 33 -10.62 2.18 -45.19
C LEU A 33 -9.99 0.99 -44.43
N PRO A 34 -10.64 -0.19 -44.41
CA PRO A 34 -10.17 -1.34 -43.66
C PRO A 34 -8.89 -1.90 -44.29
N SER A 35 -7.82 -1.97 -43.52
CA SER A 35 -6.62 -2.74 -43.90
C SER A 35 -6.92 -4.23 -43.73
N GLU A 36 -6.57 -5.00 -44.75
CA GLU A 36 -6.71 -6.46 -44.82
C GLU A 36 -6.04 -7.15 -43.63
N HIS A 37 -6.79 -8.01 -42.95
CA HIS A 37 -6.26 -8.95 -41.96
C HIS A 37 -5.39 -9.98 -42.69
N VAL A 38 -4.07 -9.86 -42.53
CA VAL A 38 -3.14 -10.96 -42.79
C VAL A 38 -3.45 -12.06 -41.77
N PHE A 39 -4.11 -13.12 -42.24
CA PHE A 39 -4.36 -14.33 -41.47
C PHE A 39 -3.03 -14.97 -41.07
N GLY A 40 -2.69 -14.87 -39.78
CA GLY A 40 -1.70 -15.75 -39.16
C GLY A 40 -2.21 -17.21 -39.12
N PRO A 41 -1.35 -18.19 -38.78
CA PRO A 41 -1.74 -19.59 -38.76
C PRO A 41 -2.93 -19.81 -37.81
N SER A 42 -3.93 -20.55 -38.29
CA SER A 42 -5.09 -20.96 -37.49
C SER A 42 -4.63 -21.82 -36.31
N VAL A 43 -4.66 -21.25 -35.10
CA VAL A 43 -4.51 -22.02 -33.86
C VAL A 43 -5.79 -22.81 -33.67
N ASN A 44 -5.70 -24.14 -33.66
CA ASN A 44 -6.81 -25.00 -33.28
C ASN A 44 -7.15 -24.72 -31.81
N ILE A 45 -8.37 -24.26 -31.55
CA ILE A 45 -8.90 -23.94 -30.22
C ILE A 45 -8.90 -25.16 -29.27
N GLY A 46 -8.65 -26.37 -29.79
CA GLY A 46 -8.51 -27.60 -29.01
C GLY A 46 -7.14 -27.82 -28.36
N ASP A 47 -6.10 -27.04 -28.70
CA ASP A 47 -4.73 -27.21 -28.17
C ASP A 47 -4.34 -26.11 -27.17
N VAL A 48 -5.25 -25.21 -26.80
CA VAL A 48 -5.00 -24.25 -25.73
C VAL A 48 -5.12 -25.01 -24.41
N PRO A 49 -4.03 -25.14 -23.62
CA PRO A 49 -4.13 -25.70 -22.29
C PRO A 49 -5.21 -24.95 -21.53
N ASP A 50 -6.10 -25.67 -20.83
CA ASP A 50 -7.10 -25.03 -19.98
C ASP A 50 -6.36 -24.38 -18.80
N ASP A 51 -5.88 -23.15 -19.02
CA ASP A 51 -5.15 -22.34 -18.06
C ASP A 51 -6.09 -21.72 -17.00
N ARG A 52 -7.38 -22.06 -17.02
CA ARG A 52 -8.34 -21.54 -16.05
C ARG A 52 -8.02 -22.13 -14.67
N PRO A 53 -7.91 -21.29 -13.63
CA PRO A 53 -7.78 -21.79 -12.27
C PRO A 53 -8.95 -22.70 -11.92
N TRP A 54 -8.66 -23.79 -11.20
CA TRP A 54 -9.72 -24.58 -10.57
C TRP A 54 -10.63 -23.62 -9.79
N GLU A 55 -11.95 -23.79 -9.90
CA GLU A 55 -12.98 -22.98 -9.22
C GLU A 55 -12.63 -22.67 -7.73
N ASN A 56 -12.09 -23.64 -7.00
CA ASN A 56 -11.61 -23.45 -5.62
C ASN A 56 -10.47 -22.43 -5.50
N CYS A 57 -9.52 -22.44 -6.43
CA CYS A 57 -8.44 -21.45 -6.49
C CYS A 57 -8.97 -20.10 -6.95
N THR A 58 -9.98 -20.05 -7.83
CA THR A 58 -10.61 -18.77 -8.20
C THR A 58 -11.24 -18.08 -6.98
N ASN A 59 -11.99 -18.81 -6.15
CA ASN A 59 -12.59 -18.27 -4.93
C ASN A 59 -11.53 -17.81 -3.92
N LEU A 60 -10.47 -18.60 -3.76
CA LEU A 60 -9.35 -18.24 -2.90
C LEU A 60 -8.62 -16.99 -3.41
N LEU A 61 -8.40 -16.89 -4.72
CA LEU A 61 -7.76 -15.71 -5.33
C LEU A 61 -8.61 -14.45 -5.14
N GLN A 62 -9.94 -14.55 -5.28
CA GLN A 62 -10.85 -13.45 -4.97
C GLN A 62 -10.77 -13.06 -3.50
N THR A 63 -10.72 -14.04 -2.60
CA THR A 63 -10.55 -13.80 -1.16
C THR A 63 -9.23 -13.07 -0.88
N ILE A 64 -8.11 -13.53 -1.45
CA ILE A 64 -6.80 -12.88 -1.33
C ILE A 64 -6.90 -11.44 -1.83
N ALA A 65 -7.47 -11.21 -3.01
CA ALA A 65 -7.62 -9.87 -3.58
C ALA A 65 -8.45 -8.95 -2.67
N GLU A 66 -9.52 -9.46 -2.06
CA GLU A 66 -10.34 -8.69 -1.13
C GLU A 66 -9.58 -8.33 0.15
N VAL A 67 -8.99 -9.32 0.84
CA VAL A 67 -8.36 -9.05 2.14
C VAL A 67 -7.13 -8.16 2.02
N THR A 68 -6.35 -8.33 0.95
CA THR A 68 -5.16 -7.52 0.67
C THR A 68 -5.57 -6.10 0.33
N SER A 69 -6.47 -5.90 -0.66
CA SER A 69 -6.93 -4.54 -1.01
C SER A 69 -7.56 -3.78 0.17
N ARG A 70 -8.24 -4.46 1.09
CA ARG A 70 -8.78 -3.85 2.32
C ARG A 70 -7.67 -3.41 3.27
N PHE A 71 -6.63 -4.22 3.46
CA PHE A 71 -5.47 -3.84 4.26
C PHE A 71 -4.74 -2.64 3.64
N GLU A 72 -4.37 -2.69 2.35
CA GLU A 72 -3.71 -1.59 1.65
C GLU A 72 -4.51 -0.29 1.74
N ARG A 73 -5.83 -0.37 1.51
CA ARG A 73 -6.71 0.79 1.66
C ARG A 73 -6.65 1.34 3.09
N CYS A 74 -6.71 0.49 4.10
CA CYS A 74 -6.59 0.93 5.49
C CYS A 74 -5.23 1.59 5.74
N ALA A 75 -4.13 0.98 5.30
CA ALA A 75 -2.79 1.50 5.47
C ALA A 75 -2.62 2.90 4.86
N LEU A 76 -3.07 3.08 3.62
CA LEU A 76 -3.04 4.37 2.93
C LEU A 76 -3.88 5.44 3.65
N MET A 77 -5.10 5.09 4.06
CA MET A 77 -5.99 6.03 4.77
C MET A 77 -5.51 6.35 6.19
N LYS A 78 -4.59 5.56 6.74
CA LYS A 78 -3.99 5.75 8.08
C LYS A 78 -2.50 6.11 8.01
N ALA A 79 -2.02 6.56 6.85
CA ALA A 79 -0.64 7.00 6.66
C ALA A 79 -0.36 8.37 7.29
N GLN A 80 -1.36 9.26 7.35
CA GLN A 80 -1.20 10.61 7.90
C GLN A 80 -2.46 11.10 8.64
N PRO A 81 -2.38 11.33 9.97
CA PRO A 81 -1.29 10.94 10.86
C PRO A 81 -1.13 9.41 10.89
N PHE A 82 0.11 8.93 11.07
CA PHE A 82 0.42 7.51 11.05
C PHE A 82 -0.27 6.77 12.20
N THR A 83 -1.28 5.96 11.87
CA THR A 83 -2.06 5.18 12.84
C THR A 83 -2.41 3.78 12.31
N MET A 84 -1.66 3.32 11.30
CA MET A 84 -1.92 2.05 10.60
C MET A 84 -1.87 0.85 11.55
N CYS A 85 -0.84 0.73 12.39
CA CYS A 85 -0.62 -0.48 13.19
C CYS A 85 -1.85 -0.85 14.03
N VAL A 86 -2.39 0.11 14.79
CA VAL A 86 -3.55 -0.12 15.66
C VAL A 86 -4.85 -0.25 14.86
N ASN A 87 -5.06 0.59 13.85
CA ASN A 87 -6.34 0.65 13.13
C ASN A 87 -6.51 -0.41 12.05
N CYS A 88 -5.41 -1.00 11.56
CA CYS A 88 -5.41 -1.97 10.48
C CYS A 88 -5.01 -3.39 10.94
N ALA A 89 -4.82 -3.59 12.26
CA ALA A 89 -4.32 -4.86 12.83
C ALA A 89 -5.13 -6.07 12.39
N THR A 90 -6.45 -6.02 12.51
CA THR A 90 -7.33 -7.14 12.11
C THR A 90 -7.25 -7.42 10.61
N LEU A 91 -7.13 -6.37 9.77
CA LEU A 91 -7.02 -6.53 8.32
C LEU A 91 -5.68 -7.18 7.95
N TYR A 92 -4.59 -6.74 8.59
CA TYR A 92 -3.28 -7.37 8.46
C TYR A 92 -3.31 -8.84 8.91
N GLY A 93 -3.84 -9.10 10.10
CA GLY A 93 -3.97 -10.45 10.65
C GLY A 93 -4.74 -11.40 9.74
N ASN A 94 -5.83 -10.92 9.12
CA ASN A 94 -6.60 -11.69 8.15
C ASN A 94 -5.80 -11.99 6.87
N ALA A 95 -5.13 -10.98 6.30
CA ALA A 95 -4.34 -11.15 5.08
C ALA A 95 -3.18 -12.14 5.29
N ILE A 96 -2.41 -11.97 6.37
CA ILE A 96 -1.30 -12.85 6.71
C ILE A 96 -1.78 -14.25 7.12
N GLY A 97 -2.93 -14.34 7.78
CA GLY A 97 -3.52 -15.62 8.20
C GLY A 97 -3.83 -16.54 7.02
N ILE A 98 -4.44 -16.01 5.95
CA ILE A 98 -4.72 -16.77 4.72
C ILE A 98 -3.42 -17.27 4.09
N PHE A 99 -2.39 -16.43 4.06
CA PHE A 99 -1.11 -16.82 3.49
C PHE A 99 -0.42 -17.91 4.32
N TYR A 100 -0.40 -17.78 5.64
CA TYR A 100 0.17 -18.82 6.50
C TYR A 100 -0.54 -20.16 6.28
N GLN A 101 -1.86 -20.16 6.10
CA GLN A 101 -2.61 -21.36 5.75
C GLN A 101 -2.18 -21.92 4.39
N LEU A 102 -1.96 -21.07 3.38
CA LEU A 102 -1.51 -21.51 2.06
C LEU A 102 -0.10 -22.10 2.06
N GLU A 103 0.81 -21.54 2.85
CA GLU A 103 2.17 -22.06 2.96
C GLU A 103 2.26 -23.36 3.76
N THR A 104 1.46 -23.49 4.83
CA THR A 104 1.64 -24.56 5.82
C THR A 104 0.61 -25.68 5.73
N ASN A 105 -0.58 -25.44 5.18
CA ASN A 105 -1.61 -26.46 5.05
C ASN A 105 -1.44 -27.25 3.74
N THR A 106 -0.40 -28.08 3.70
CA THR A 106 -0.12 -28.96 2.55
C THR A 106 -0.90 -30.27 2.59
N THR A 107 -1.69 -30.50 3.66
CA THR A 107 -2.48 -31.72 3.86
C THR A 107 -3.80 -31.73 3.10
N ASP A 108 -4.36 -30.55 2.81
CA ASP A 108 -5.55 -30.43 1.98
C ASP A 108 -5.17 -30.45 0.48
N PRO A 109 -5.63 -31.43 -0.32
CA PRO A 109 -5.28 -31.53 -1.73
C PRO A 109 -5.67 -30.29 -2.53
N GLY A 110 -6.79 -29.63 -2.19
CA GLY A 110 -7.23 -28.40 -2.85
C GLY A 110 -6.30 -27.22 -2.60
N THR A 111 -5.88 -27.04 -1.34
CA THR A 111 -4.94 -26.00 -0.92
C THR A 111 -3.57 -26.19 -1.59
N ARG A 112 -3.07 -27.43 -1.67
CA ARG A 112 -1.80 -27.74 -2.34
C ARG A 112 -1.84 -27.41 -3.84
N LEU A 113 -2.94 -27.72 -4.51
CA LEU A 113 -3.10 -27.37 -5.93
C LEU A 113 -3.09 -25.86 -6.16
N CYS A 114 -3.78 -25.10 -5.31
CA CYS A 114 -3.75 -23.64 -5.41
C CYS A 114 -2.39 -23.06 -5.03
N GLN A 115 -1.68 -23.68 -4.09
CA GLN A 115 -0.31 -23.31 -3.74
C GLN A 115 0.60 -23.48 -4.97
N ASP A 116 0.58 -24.65 -5.60
CA ASP A 116 1.35 -24.89 -6.82
C ASP A 116 0.96 -23.86 -7.90
N GLN A 117 -0.33 -23.64 -8.14
CA GLN A 117 -0.77 -22.67 -9.16
C GLN A 117 -0.32 -21.22 -8.89
N PHE A 118 -0.40 -20.75 -7.64
CA PHE A 118 -0.08 -19.36 -7.30
C PHE A 118 1.42 -19.11 -7.13
N PHE A 119 2.18 -20.11 -6.66
CA PHE A 119 3.59 -19.94 -6.28
C PHE A 119 4.57 -20.52 -7.32
N SER A 120 4.16 -21.48 -8.17
CA SER A 120 5.05 -22.12 -9.14
C SER A 120 5.07 -21.49 -10.56
N SER A 121 4.35 -20.38 -10.75
CA SER A 121 4.35 -19.61 -12.01
C SER A 121 5.78 -19.22 -12.46
N SER A 122 6.14 -19.58 -13.69
CA SER A 122 7.51 -19.57 -14.23
C SER A 122 8.16 -18.21 -14.45
N LYS A 123 7.44 -17.09 -14.25
CA LYS A 123 7.99 -15.74 -14.45
C LYS A 123 7.86 -14.86 -13.21
N VAL A 124 6.66 -14.81 -12.62
CA VAL A 124 6.36 -14.01 -11.43
C VAL A 124 5.17 -14.64 -10.69
N SER A 125 5.31 -14.89 -9.40
CA SER A 125 4.17 -15.12 -8.51
C SER A 125 3.67 -13.77 -7.97
N ILE A 126 2.50 -13.33 -8.44
CA ILE A 126 1.87 -12.10 -7.95
C ILE A 126 1.40 -12.27 -6.51
N VAL A 127 0.85 -13.44 -6.17
CA VAL A 127 0.37 -13.74 -4.81
C VAL A 127 1.50 -13.66 -3.79
N ASP A 128 2.64 -14.28 -4.07
CA ASP A 128 3.85 -14.20 -3.23
C ASP A 128 4.35 -12.77 -3.04
N LYS A 129 4.44 -12.01 -4.14
CA LYS A 129 4.91 -10.61 -4.09
C LYS A 129 3.96 -9.71 -3.29
N THR A 130 2.65 -9.89 -3.46
CA THR A 130 1.64 -9.13 -2.70
C THR A 130 1.75 -9.43 -1.21
N PHE A 131 1.89 -10.71 -0.84
CA PHE A 131 2.08 -11.06 0.57
C PHE A 131 3.35 -10.45 1.16
N LYS A 132 4.49 -10.60 0.47
CA LYS A 132 5.76 -10.03 0.92
C LYS A 132 5.65 -8.53 1.11
N HIS A 133 4.98 -7.83 0.20
CA HIS A 133 4.72 -6.40 0.33
C HIS A 133 3.96 -6.05 1.61
N ILE A 134 2.85 -6.74 1.89
CA ILE A 134 2.02 -6.51 3.09
C ILE A 134 2.82 -6.78 4.37
N HIS A 135 3.53 -7.90 4.40
CA HIS A 135 4.37 -8.29 5.53
C HIS A 135 5.50 -7.28 5.76
N ASP A 136 6.18 -6.84 4.71
CA ASP A 136 7.28 -5.87 4.79
C ASP A 136 6.79 -4.48 5.19
N LEU A 137 5.61 -4.06 4.75
CA LEU A 137 4.99 -2.80 5.18
C LEU A 137 4.72 -2.82 6.69
N TRP A 138 4.16 -3.91 7.21
CA TRP A 138 3.91 -4.08 8.64
C TRP A 138 5.21 -4.12 9.47
N LYS A 139 6.19 -4.89 8.99
CA LYS A 139 7.47 -5.09 9.67
C LYS A 139 8.32 -3.82 9.67
N SER A 140 8.40 -3.11 8.55
CA SER A 140 9.16 -1.86 8.44
C SER A 140 8.62 -0.77 9.38
N ALA A 141 7.30 -0.75 9.61
CA ALA A 141 6.66 0.11 10.60
C ALA A 141 6.82 -0.38 12.05
N SER A 142 7.47 -1.53 12.28
CA SER A 142 7.63 -2.15 13.60
C SER A 142 6.29 -2.37 14.34
N CYS A 143 5.22 -2.65 13.59
CA CYS A 143 3.86 -2.66 14.15
C CYS A 143 3.64 -3.72 15.25
N ASP A 144 4.36 -4.84 15.22
CA ASP A 144 4.26 -5.85 16.30
C ASP A 144 4.67 -5.30 17.67
N GLY A 145 5.51 -4.27 17.71
CA GLY A 145 5.88 -3.56 18.94
C GLY A 145 4.69 -2.86 19.62
N CYS A 146 3.61 -2.61 18.89
CA CYS A 146 2.39 -1.99 19.43
C CYS A 146 1.50 -2.97 20.21
N PHE A 147 1.73 -4.28 20.10
CA PHE A 147 0.83 -5.32 20.61
C PHE A 147 1.50 -6.22 21.63
N GLN A 148 0.72 -6.77 22.56
CA GLN A 148 1.24 -7.70 23.57
C GLN A 148 1.88 -8.94 22.93
N HIS A 149 1.29 -9.40 21.83
CA HIS A 149 1.79 -10.50 21.00
C HIS A 149 1.80 -10.08 19.52
N PRO A 150 2.70 -10.66 18.69
CA PRO A 150 2.69 -10.40 17.25
C PRO A 150 1.32 -10.68 16.63
N VAL A 151 0.89 -9.81 15.72
CA VAL A 151 -0.43 -9.91 15.10
C VAL A 151 -0.47 -11.10 14.14
N LYS A 152 -1.43 -12.01 14.36
CA LYS A 152 -1.62 -13.23 13.57
C LYS A 152 -3.10 -13.56 13.45
N GLY A 153 -3.55 -13.90 12.24
CA GLY A 153 -4.91 -14.38 11.98
C GLY A 153 -6.03 -13.41 12.38
N ASN A 154 -7.27 -13.92 12.44
CA ASN A 154 -8.48 -13.14 12.76
C ASN A 154 -8.75 -13.02 14.27
N GLY A 155 -7.70 -12.88 15.09
CA GLY A 155 -7.80 -12.85 16.54
C GLY A 155 -8.02 -11.47 17.13
N THR A 156 -8.36 -11.41 18.42
CA THR A 156 -8.30 -10.15 19.18
C THR A 156 -6.84 -9.74 19.36
N HIS A 157 -6.48 -8.55 18.88
CA HIS A 157 -5.11 -8.01 19.00
C HIS A 157 -5.06 -6.99 20.14
N VAL A 158 -4.48 -7.40 21.27
CA VAL A 158 -4.41 -6.54 22.47
C VAL A 158 -3.25 -5.57 22.34
N VAL A 159 -3.57 -4.27 22.28
CA VAL A 159 -2.61 -3.17 22.23
C VAL A 159 -1.89 -3.06 23.57
N ARG A 160 -0.58 -2.78 23.54
CA ARG A 160 0.21 -2.54 24.76
C ARG A 160 -0.18 -1.24 25.46
N ASN A 161 -0.07 -1.20 26.78
CA ASN A 161 -0.37 0.00 27.57
C ASN A 161 0.52 1.18 27.16
N GLU A 162 1.80 0.94 26.82
CA GLU A 162 2.72 1.96 26.36
C GLU A 162 2.26 2.61 25.05
N THR A 163 1.69 1.83 24.15
CA THR A 163 1.14 2.34 22.88
C THR A 163 -0.12 3.16 23.11
N ILE A 164 -0.99 2.72 24.02
CA ILE A 164 -2.19 3.48 24.42
C ILE A 164 -1.76 4.83 25.01
N MET A 165 -0.87 4.83 26.00
CA MET A 165 -0.36 6.06 26.64
C MET A 165 0.32 7.01 25.64
N PHE A 166 1.12 6.47 24.70
CA PHE A 166 1.75 7.29 23.67
C PHE A 166 0.71 7.96 22.77
N ASN A 167 -0.29 7.20 22.30
CA ASN A 167 -1.35 7.74 21.44
C ASN A 167 -2.21 8.79 22.15
N GLU A 168 -2.50 8.61 23.44
CA GLU A 168 -3.20 9.61 24.26
C GLU A 168 -2.40 10.92 24.33
N LYS A 169 -1.10 10.86 24.63
CA LYS A 169 -0.22 12.03 24.64
C LYS A 169 -0.11 12.68 23.26
N LEU A 170 -0.05 11.88 22.20
CA LEU A 170 -0.03 12.38 20.82
C LEU A 170 -1.32 13.15 20.48
N VAL A 171 -2.48 12.65 20.91
CA VAL A 171 -3.77 13.35 20.74
C VAL A 171 -3.79 14.66 21.52
N GLN A 172 -3.30 14.67 22.77
CA GLN A 172 -3.20 15.89 23.59
C GLN A 172 -2.29 16.93 22.94
N MET A 173 -1.10 16.52 22.48
CA MET A 173 -0.15 17.37 21.78
C MET A 173 -0.77 17.98 20.51
N ASN A 174 -1.36 17.15 19.64
CA ASN A 174 -1.99 17.63 18.41
C ASN A 174 -3.15 18.60 18.68
N LYS A 175 -3.94 18.33 19.73
CA LYS A 175 -5.00 19.24 20.16
C LYS A 175 -4.42 20.58 20.62
N CYS A 176 -3.34 20.56 21.39
CA CYS A 176 -2.66 21.79 21.83
C CYS A 176 -2.13 22.59 20.64
N ILE A 177 -1.45 21.94 19.69
CA ILE A 177 -0.95 22.56 18.45
C ILE A 177 -2.08 23.25 17.69
N ASN A 178 -3.15 22.52 17.38
CA ASN A 178 -4.29 23.07 16.63
C ASN A 178 -4.95 24.27 17.35
N GLN A 179 -5.04 24.22 18.67
CA GLN A 179 -5.59 25.32 19.47
C GLN A 179 -4.65 26.53 19.53
N SER A 180 -3.34 26.31 19.58
CA SER A 180 -2.34 27.38 19.56
C SER A 180 -2.35 28.10 18.22
N GLU A 181 -2.34 27.35 17.11
CA GLU A 181 -2.38 27.90 15.75
C GLU A 181 -3.65 28.72 15.48
N ALA A 182 -4.80 28.31 16.05
CA ALA A 182 -6.05 29.07 15.95
C ALA A 182 -6.01 30.41 16.72
N LYS A 183 -5.19 30.51 17.78
CA LYS A 183 -5.08 31.71 18.62
C LYS A 183 -4.00 32.67 18.14
N SER A 184 -2.86 32.14 17.66
CA SER A 184 -1.69 32.91 17.26
C SER A 184 -1.00 32.20 16.10
N LYS A 185 -0.68 32.95 15.04
CA LYS A 185 0.20 32.45 13.96
C LYS A 185 1.68 32.48 14.35
N ASN A 186 2.00 32.91 15.57
CA ASN A 186 3.37 32.97 16.06
C ASN A 186 3.80 31.60 16.60
N LEU A 187 4.79 30.98 15.94
CA LEU A 187 5.32 29.68 16.33
C LEU A 187 6.00 29.69 17.71
N THR A 188 6.48 30.86 18.18
CA THR A 188 7.15 30.95 19.49
C THR A 188 6.20 30.70 20.65
N ASP A 189 4.93 31.10 20.51
CA ASP A 189 3.91 30.87 21.54
C ASP A 189 3.55 29.39 21.63
N LEU A 190 3.57 28.66 20.51
CA LEU A 190 3.25 27.24 20.45
C LEU A 190 4.20 26.39 21.30
N CYS A 191 5.50 26.65 21.22
CA CYS A 191 6.50 25.93 22.01
C CYS A 191 6.32 26.12 23.52
N ILE A 192 5.89 27.31 23.93
CA ILE A 192 5.67 27.65 25.35
C ILE A 192 4.35 27.04 25.83
N ILE A 193 3.29 27.08 25.01
CA ILE A 193 1.96 26.60 25.37
C ILE A 193 1.91 25.06 25.43
N CYS A 194 2.60 24.38 24.51
CA CYS A 194 2.50 22.93 24.34
C CYS A 194 3.71 22.15 24.89
N GLU A 195 4.56 22.75 25.72
CA GLU A 195 5.75 22.09 26.30
C GLU A 195 5.38 20.81 27.09
N ARG A 196 4.24 20.84 27.79
CA ARG A 196 3.65 19.69 28.50
C ARG A 196 2.14 19.65 28.25
N PRO A 197 1.69 18.99 27.17
CA PRO A 197 0.28 18.87 26.81
C PRO A 197 -0.53 18.01 27.79
#